data_AF-A0A5M8P0J8-F1
#
_entry.id   AF-A0A5M8P0J8-F1
#
_cell.length_a   1.000
_cell.length_b   1.000
_cell.length_c   1.000
_cell.angle_alpha   90.00
_cell.angle_beta   90.00
_cell.angle_gamma   90.00
#
_symmetry.space_group_name_H-M   'P 1'
#
loop_
_entity.id
_entity.type
_entity.pdbx_description
1 polymer ?
#
loop_
_entity_poly.entity_id
_entity_poly.type
_entity_poly.pdbx_seq_one_letter_code
_entity_poly.pdbx_strand_id
1 'polypeptide(L)'
;MLEFKKYSSIENTYDKEFMEKIKLEGFDSLQYVVQEKVHGANCCFITDGQTVRFAKRTSLVETGEMFYNYEELLERYNDRIIRLYHCVKEKYADAESISVYGEMFGGKYPHADVKNDSKVMNIQKGVFYCPIHDFYGFDLYVNGLEQKRYLSVNETNQFFEAENIFYAKTLFQGTLDECLKYPNAFQSCIAEWLGLPAIEDNICEGIVIRPVEPTFFRNGSRLLLKNKNSKFAEKKAVKKRQPALFVEPTYSEALKQLLVVTEEYVTENRLNNVISKIGQISIPREMGKLIGLYSKDTLDDFLKEYGSDYALLEKSEQKIVNTHINKQAVGLIKKVYMGL
;
A
#
# COMPACT_ATOMS: atom_id res chain seq x y z
N MET A 1 10.27 -32.03 2.14
CA MET A 1 9.34 -31.24 1.27
C MET A 1 9.64 -29.77 1.54
N LEU A 2 9.86 -28.97 0.50
CA LEU A 2 10.14 -27.54 0.66
C LEU A 2 8.93 -26.83 1.29
N GLU A 3 9.13 -26.21 2.44
CA GLU A 3 8.06 -25.59 3.22
C GLU A 3 7.89 -24.11 2.81
N PHE A 4 6.71 -23.75 2.30
CA PHE A 4 6.39 -22.35 2.05
C PHE A 4 6.06 -21.63 3.36
N LYS A 5 6.84 -20.59 3.67
CA LYS A 5 6.54 -19.64 4.72
C LYS A 5 6.04 -18.33 4.12
N LYS A 6 4.85 -17.91 4.53
CA LYS A 6 4.31 -16.60 4.14
C LYS A 6 5.18 -15.46 4.71
N TYR A 7 5.51 -14.48 3.87
CA TYR A 7 6.27 -13.31 4.30
C TYR A 7 5.46 -12.43 5.26
N SER A 8 6.14 -11.81 6.21
CA SER A 8 5.54 -10.95 7.23
C SER A 8 4.79 -9.74 6.63
N SER A 9 3.72 -9.30 7.29
CA SER A 9 3.14 -7.99 7.00
C SER A 9 4.12 -6.88 7.38
N ILE A 10 3.95 -5.71 6.76
CA ILE A 10 4.75 -4.52 7.02
C ILE A 10 3.76 -3.42 7.38
N GLU A 11 3.94 -2.83 8.56
CA GLU A 11 3.04 -1.82 9.10
C GLU A 11 3.42 -0.41 8.64
N ASN A 12 2.44 0.48 8.51
CA ASN A 12 2.73 1.84 8.09
C ASN A 12 3.32 2.67 9.24
N THR A 13 4.26 3.56 8.96
CA THR A 13 4.85 4.45 9.99
C THR A 13 3.85 5.43 10.61
N TYR A 14 2.68 5.63 10.01
CA TYR A 14 1.59 6.44 10.57
C TYR A 14 0.63 5.65 11.48
N ASP A 15 0.85 4.34 11.66
CA ASP A 15 0.09 3.52 12.59
C ASP A 15 0.52 3.82 14.02
N LYS A 16 -0.29 4.63 14.72
CA LYS A 16 0.04 5.09 16.07
C LYS A 16 0.11 3.94 17.08
N GLU A 17 -0.80 2.97 16.99
CA GLU A 17 -0.85 1.85 17.93
C GLU A 17 0.39 0.98 17.78
N PHE A 18 0.81 0.72 16.53
CA PHE A 18 2.03 -0.02 16.28
C PHE A 18 3.29 0.73 16.76
N MET A 19 3.36 2.04 16.51
CA MET A 19 4.48 2.87 16.99
C MET A 19 4.56 2.96 18.52
N GLU A 20 3.42 3.02 19.20
CA GLU A 20 3.36 2.95 20.67
C GLU A 20 3.82 1.60 21.19
N LYS A 21 3.44 0.50 20.52
CA LYS A 21 3.87 -0.85 20.87
C LYS A 21 5.39 -1.02 20.79
N ILE A 22 6.03 -0.45 19.76
CA ILE A 22 7.50 -0.46 19.62
C ILE A 22 8.15 0.14 20.86
N LYS A 23 7.65 1.30 21.32
CA LYS A 23 8.18 2.01 22.50
C LYS A 23 7.92 1.23 23.79
N LEU A 24 6.71 0.68 23.95
CA LEU A 24 6.35 -0.09 25.15
C LEU A 24 7.20 -1.36 25.32
N GLU A 25 7.59 -2.01 24.23
CA GLU A 25 8.50 -3.18 24.26
C GLU A 25 10.00 -2.78 24.26
N GLY A 26 10.32 -1.48 24.26
CA GLY A 26 11.69 -0.95 24.27
C GLY A 26 12.45 -1.14 22.96
N PHE A 27 11.75 -1.48 21.87
CA PHE A 27 12.35 -1.74 20.56
C PHE A 27 12.75 -0.47 19.81
N ASP A 28 12.32 0.70 20.26
CA ASP A 28 12.74 2.00 19.71
C ASP A 28 14.23 2.29 19.94
N SER A 29 14.83 1.67 20.96
CA SER A 29 16.27 1.77 21.28
C SER A 29 17.19 0.93 20.36
N LEU A 30 16.63 0.08 19.50
CA LEU A 30 17.39 -0.76 18.59
C LEU A 30 18.03 0.05 17.45
N GLN A 31 18.96 -0.58 16.74
CA GLN A 31 19.48 -0.05 15.48
C GLN A 31 18.59 -0.48 14.31
N TYR A 32 18.29 0.46 13.43
CA TYR A 32 17.42 0.28 12.27
C TYR A 32 18.18 0.59 10.98
N VAL A 33 17.72 -0.03 9.90
CA VAL A 33 18.13 0.30 8.53
C VAL A 33 16.96 0.84 7.74
N VAL A 34 17.29 1.68 6.76
CA VAL A 34 16.40 2.16 5.71
C VAL A 34 16.81 1.53 4.40
N GLN A 35 15.86 0.96 3.68
CA GLN A 35 16.06 0.36 2.35
C GLN A 35 15.02 0.88 1.38
N GLU A 36 15.36 1.01 0.08
CA GLU A 36 14.40 1.42 -0.94
C GLU A 36 13.28 0.37 -1.05
N LYS A 37 12.03 0.82 -0.98
CA LYS A 37 10.86 -0.03 -1.20
C LYS A 37 10.57 -0.12 -2.70
N VAL A 38 10.70 -1.33 -3.25
CA VAL A 38 10.34 -1.62 -4.64
C VAL A 38 8.84 -1.81 -4.80
N HIS A 39 8.30 -1.24 -5.88
CA HIS A 39 6.93 -1.43 -6.30
C HIS A 39 6.87 -2.52 -7.37
N GLY A 40 6.62 -3.76 -6.94
CA GLY A 40 6.57 -4.91 -7.85
C GLY A 40 5.52 -5.92 -7.40
N ALA A 41 5.90 -7.19 -7.47
CA ALA A 41 5.14 -8.31 -6.94
C ALA A 41 6.02 -9.13 -6.00
N ASN A 42 5.59 -9.25 -4.74
CA ASN A 42 6.30 -10.07 -3.76
C ASN A 42 6.44 -11.52 -4.23
N CYS A 43 7.68 -12.02 -4.18
CA CYS A 43 8.02 -13.37 -4.55
C CYS A 43 9.09 -13.97 -3.63
N CYS A 44 9.34 -15.26 -3.78
CA CYS A 44 10.30 -15.99 -2.99
C CYS A 44 10.85 -17.20 -3.75
N PHE A 45 12.16 -17.40 -3.68
CA PHE A 45 12.79 -18.66 -4.07
C PHE A 45 12.94 -19.56 -2.84
N ILE A 46 12.58 -20.82 -2.95
CA ILE A 46 12.72 -21.81 -1.88
C ILE A 46 13.57 -22.96 -2.39
N THR A 47 14.61 -23.32 -1.65
CA THR A 47 15.53 -24.40 -2.06
C THR A 47 16.11 -25.18 -0.89
N ASP A 48 16.40 -26.46 -1.14
CA ASP A 48 17.15 -27.38 -0.29
C ASP A 48 18.58 -27.63 -0.83
N GLY A 49 19.03 -26.83 -1.79
CA GLY A 49 20.31 -27.00 -2.49
C GLY A 49 20.25 -27.98 -3.67
N GLN A 50 19.14 -28.67 -3.90
CA GLN A 50 18.98 -29.56 -5.05
C GLN A 50 17.94 -29.02 -6.03
N THR A 51 16.82 -28.51 -5.49
CA THR A 51 15.73 -27.97 -6.30
C THR A 51 15.38 -26.57 -5.88
N VAL A 52 15.01 -25.73 -6.85
CA VAL A 52 14.49 -24.39 -6.59
C VAL A 52 13.01 -24.35 -6.96
N ARG A 53 12.20 -23.83 -6.05
CA ARG A 53 10.78 -23.55 -6.24
C ARG A 53 10.53 -22.05 -6.15
N PHE A 54 9.56 -21.58 -6.92
CA PHE A 54 9.13 -20.19 -6.90
C PHE A 54 7.81 -20.05 -6.16
N ALA A 55 7.67 -18.97 -5.39
CA ALA A 55 6.46 -18.66 -4.66
C ALA A 55 6.07 -17.20 -4.86
N LYS A 56 4.77 -16.95 -4.94
CA LYS A 56 4.17 -15.63 -4.78
C LYS A 56 3.87 -15.39 -3.29
N ARG A 57 3.40 -14.19 -2.95
CA ARG A 57 3.06 -13.81 -1.56
C ARG A 57 2.19 -14.83 -0.80
N THR A 58 1.31 -15.54 -1.49
CA THR A 58 0.27 -16.38 -0.88
C THR A 58 0.59 -17.87 -0.89
N SER A 59 1.41 -18.34 -1.82
CA SER A 59 1.63 -19.77 -2.06
C SER A 59 2.81 -20.01 -2.99
N LEU A 60 3.24 -21.27 -3.10
CA LEU A 60 4.03 -21.75 -4.24
C LEU A 60 3.30 -21.45 -5.55
N VAL A 61 4.06 -21.18 -6.62
CA VAL A 61 3.53 -21.05 -7.98
C VAL A 61 3.52 -22.43 -8.61
N GLU A 62 2.36 -22.85 -9.09
CA GLU A 62 2.17 -24.18 -9.70
C GLU A 62 2.64 -24.18 -11.16
N THR A 63 3.00 -25.36 -11.68
CA THR A 63 3.40 -25.52 -13.08
C THR A 63 2.27 -25.05 -14.01
N GLY A 64 2.56 -24.08 -14.88
CA GLY A 64 1.59 -23.50 -15.81
C GLY A 64 0.74 -22.36 -15.22
N GLU A 65 0.96 -21.98 -13.97
CA GLU A 65 0.33 -20.79 -13.40
C GLU A 65 0.95 -19.51 -13.99
N MET A 66 0.11 -18.61 -14.50
CA MET A 66 0.59 -17.35 -15.06
C MET A 66 0.96 -16.34 -13.95
N PHE A 67 2.26 -16.17 -13.68
CA PHE A 67 2.78 -15.16 -12.76
C PHE A 67 3.93 -14.37 -13.40
N TYR A 68 3.61 -13.39 -14.25
CA TYR A 68 4.58 -12.48 -14.87
C TYR A 68 5.80 -13.16 -15.53
N ASN A 69 5.64 -14.31 -16.21
CA ASN A 69 6.75 -15.07 -16.80
C ASN A 69 7.87 -15.40 -15.79
N TYR A 70 7.49 -15.74 -14.54
CA TYR A 70 8.44 -16.10 -13.48
C TYR A 70 9.39 -17.24 -13.86
N GLU A 71 9.04 -18.07 -14.84
CA GLU A 71 9.85 -19.18 -15.31
C GLU A 71 11.21 -18.72 -15.83
N GLU A 72 11.26 -17.61 -16.58
CA GLU A 72 12.51 -17.02 -17.09
C GLU A 72 13.39 -16.51 -15.94
N LEU A 73 12.76 -15.88 -14.94
CA LEU A 73 13.45 -15.40 -13.74
C LEU A 73 13.97 -16.57 -12.91
N LEU A 74 13.18 -17.64 -12.76
CA LEU A 74 13.54 -18.86 -12.05
C LEU A 74 14.73 -19.56 -12.69
N GLU A 75 14.74 -19.66 -14.02
CA GLU A 75 15.87 -20.22 -14.77
C GLU A 75 17.13 -19.36 -14.57
N ARG A 76 17.03 -18.04 -14.73
CA ARG A 76 18.17 -17.10 -14.58
C ARG A 76 18.79 -17.12 -13.18
N TYR A 77 17.99 -17.30 -12.14
CA TYR A 77 18.45 -17.27 -10.74
C TYR A 77 18.77 -18.67 -10.17
N ASN A 78 18.42 -19.76 -10.86
CA ASN A 78 18.48 -21.12 -10.31
C ASN A 78 19.82 -21.46 -9.66
N ASP A 79 20.91 -21.36 -10.44
CA ASP A 79 22.26 -21.70 -9.98
C ASP A 79 22.74 -20.79 -8.85
N ARG A 80 22.39 -19.49 -8.89
CA ARG A 80 22.74 -18.52 -7.84
C ARG A 80 22.07 -18.87 -6.51
N ILE A 81 20.81 -19.29 -6.56
CA ILE A 81 20.03 -19.67 -5.39
C ILE A 81 20.52 -20.99 -4.78
N ILE A 82 20.92 -21.96 -5.62
CA ILE A 82 21.54 -23.21 -5.15
C ILE A 82 22.88 -22.93 -4.46
N ARG A 83 23.76 -22.14 -5.08
CA ARG A 83 25.04 -21.75 -4.45
C ARG A 83 24.83 -20.98 -3.14
N LEU A 84 23.87 -20.05 -3.12
CA LEU A 84 23.47 -19.34 -1.90
C LEU A 84 23.10 -20.32 -0.78
N TYR A 85 22.32 -21.36 -1.07
CA TYR A 85 22.01 -22.40 -0.07
C TYR A 85 23.26 -23.04 0.48
N HIS A 86 24.23 -23.41 -0.37
CA HIS A 86 25.46 -24.05 0.08
C HIS A 86 26.29 -23.11 0.97
N CYS A 87 26.44 -21.84 0.62
CA CYS A 87 27.12 -20.86 1.48
C CYS A 87 26.40 -20.69 2.84
N VAL A 88 25.06 -20.69 2.83
CA VAL A 88 24.28 -20.63 4.08
C VAL A 88 24.46 -21.92 4.90
N LYS A 89 24.46 -23.09 4.26
CA LYS A 89 24.64 -24.41 4.90
C LYS A 89 26.03 -24.56 5.53
N GLU A 90 27.07 -23.98 4.92
CA GLU A 90 28.42 -23.95 5.49
C GLU A 90 28.46 -23.20 6.82
N LYS A 91 27.74 -22.08 6.92
CA LYS A 91 27.65 -21.30 8.16
C LYS A 91 26.63 -21.86 9.16
N TYR A 92 25.54 -22.40 8.67
CA TYR A 92 24.44 -22.96 9.46
C TYR A 92 24.22 -24.42 9.06
N ALA A 93 25.01 -25.31 9.66
CA ALA A 93 24.97 -26.75 9.36
C ALA A 93 23.58 -27.37 9.57
N ASP A 94 22.74 -26.77 10.41
CA ASP A 94 21.36 -27.20 10.66
C ASP A 94 20.36 -26.85 9.54
N ALA A 95 20.74 -26.03 8.55
CA ALA A 95 19.86 -25.55 7.49
C ALA A 95 19.35 -26.68 6.57
N GLU A 96 18.06 -26.99 6.56
CA GLU A 96 17.50 -27.98 5.63
C GLU A 96 17.07 -27.33 4.31
N SER A 97 16.56 -26.10 4.41
CA SER A 97 16.17 -25.30 3.26
C SER A 97 16.29 -23.81 3.59
N ILE A 98 16.32 -22.99 2.54
CA ILE A 98 16.25 -21.54 2.64
C ILE A 98 15.07 -20.99 1.85
N SER A 99 14.54 -19.86 2.32
CA SER A 99 13.59 -19.03 1.59
C SER A 99 14.21 -17.65 1.36
N VAL A 100 14.38 -17.30 0.10
CA VAL A 100 14.97 -16.04 -0.37
C VAL A 100 13.83 -15.12 -0.79
N TYR A 101 13.45 -14.20 0.09
CA TYR A 101 12.35 -13.27 -0.17
C TYR A 101 12.83 -12.05 -0.93
N GLY A 102 12.03 -11.65 -1.91
CA GLY A 102 12.28 -10.44 -2.67
C GLY A 102 11.03 -9.90 -3.35
N GLU A 103 11.25 -8.88 -4.15
CA GLU A 103 10.25 -8.30 -5.03
C GLU A 103 10.65 -8.62 -6.47
N MET A 104 9.73 -9.20 -7.24
CA MET A 104 9.85 -9.29 -8.69
C MET A 104 9.40 -7.95 -9.28
N PHE A 105 10.24 -7.32 -10.10
CA PHE A 105 10.00 -5.96 -10.57
C PHE A 105 10.42 -5.76 -12.03
N GLY A 106 10.06 -4.62 -12.61
CA GLY A 106 10.45 -4.21 -13.95
C GLY A 106 9.44 -4.57 -15.04
N GLY A 107 9.95 -4.67 -16.27
CA GLY A 107 9.19 -4.96 -17.49
C GLY A 107 8.82 -3.74 -18.33
N LYS A 108 9.31 -2.54 -17.96
CA LYS A 108 9.23 -1.34 -18.78
C LYS A 108 10.24 -0.29 -18.33
N TYR A 109 10.93 0.30 -19.30
CA TYR A 109 11.91 1.36 -19.09
C TYR A 109 11.89 2.40 -20.23
N PRO A 110 11.12 3.50 -20.10
CA PRO A 110 10.90 4.45 -21.18
C PRO A 110 12.08 5.43 -21.35
N HIS A 111 13.20 4.93 -21.87
CA HIS A 111 14.37 5.74 -22.22
C HIS A 111 14.81 5.45 -23.66
N ALA A 112 15.28 6.47 -24.40
CA ALA A 112 15.63 6.35 -25.81
C ALA A 112 16.73 5.30 -26.07
N ASP A 113 17.71 5.23 -25.16
CA ASP A 113 18.84 4.30 -25.26
C ASP A 113 18.54 2.89 -24.73
N VAL A 114 17.31 2.63 -24.25
CA VAL A 114 16.94 1.34 -23.65
C VAL A 114 15.86 0.67 -24.49
N LYS A 115 16.22 -0.46 -25.11
CA LYS A 115 15.28 -1.27 -25.87
C LYS A 115 14.34 -2.01 -24.92
N ASN A 116 13.04 -1.80 -25.11
CA ASN A 116 12.00 -2.57 -24.42
C ASN A 116 11.55 -3.73 -25.31
N ASP A 117 11.24 -4.87 -24.71
CA ASP A 117 10.54 -5.97 -25.39
C ASP A 117 9.04 -5.86 -25.13
N SER A 118 8.25 -5.75 -26.21
CA SER A 118 6.78 -5.68 -26.13
C SER A 118 6.13 -6.92 -25.52
N LYS A 119 6.84 -8.05 -25.46
CA LYS A 119 6.36 -9.29 -24.84
C LYS A 119 6.50 -9.28 -23.32
N VAL A 120 7.37 -8.43 -22.76
CA VAL A 120 7.56 -8.32 -21.31
C VAL A 120 6.48 -7.40 -20.76
N MET A 121 5.66 -7.94 -19.85
CA MET A 121 4.61 -7.17 -19.21
C MET A 121 5.19 -6.32 -18.08
N ASN A 122 4.79 -5.05 -18.00
CA ASN A 122 5.17 -4.22 -16.86
C ASN A 122 4.45 -4.67 -15.58
N ILE A 123 5.19 -5.02 -14.53
CA ILE A 123 4.61 -5.60 -13.29
C ILE A 123 3.80 -4.56 -12.52
N GLN A 124 4.33 -3.34 -12.36
CA GLN A 124 3.65 -2.24 -11.69
C GLN A 124 3.86 -0.93 -12.43
N LYS A 125 2.92 0.01 -12.29
CA LYS A 125 3.03 1.36 -12.85
C LYS A 125 3.52 2.34 -11.78
N GLY A 126 4.26 3.36 -12.20
CA GLY A 126 4.54 4.55 -11.39
C GLY A 126 6.02 4.77 -11.07
N VAL A 127 6.84 3.72 -11.10
CA VAL A 127 8.30 3.75 -11.03
C VAL A 127 8.86 2.83 -12.12
N PHE A 128 9.93 3.24 -12.78
CA PHE A 128 10.61 2.48 -13.82
C PHE A 128 11.96 1.98 -13.32
N TYR A 129 12.15 0.67 -13.31
CA TYR A 129 13.36 0.08 -12.72
C TYR A 129 14.30 -0.50 -13.78
N CYS A 130 13.77 -1.37 -14.65
CA CYS A 130 14.50 -2.00 -15.74
C CYS A 130 13.53 -2.49 -16.85
N PRO A 131 14.01 -2.73 -18.08
CA PRO A 131 13.14 -3.12 -19.21
C PRO A 131 12.68 -4.58 -19.15
N ILE A 132 13.35 -5.42 -18.37
CA ILE A 132 13.04 -6.85 -18.18
C ILE A 132 12.46 -7.10 -16.79
N HIS A 133 12.05 -8.33 -16.50
CA HIS A 133 11.80 -8.73 -15.12
C HIS A 133 13.10 -9.07 -14.39
N ASP A 134 13.18 -8.62 -13.15
CA ASP A 134 14.32 -8.93 -12.29
C ASP A 134 13.88 -9.13 -10.83
N PHE A 135 14.81 -9.62 -10.00
CA PHE A 135 14.56 -9.94 -8.60
C PHE A 135 15.34 -9.02 -7.66
N TYR A 136 14.64 -8.45 -6.68
CA TYR A 136 15.22 -7.59 -5.63
C TYR A 136 15.07 -8.27 -4.26
N GLY A 137 16.12 -8.96 -3.82
CA GLY A 137 16.16 -9.68 -2.54
C GLY A 137 16.18 -8.74 -1.33
N PHE A 138 15.42 -9.05 -0.29
CA PHE A 138 15.40 -8.23 0.94
C PHE A 138 15.38 -9.02 2.25
N ASP A 139 15.18 -10.34 2.21
CA ASP A 139 15.24 -11.20 3.39
C ASP A 139 15.68 -12.62 3.03
N LEU A 140 16.42 -13.23 3.95
CA LEU A 140 16.83 -14.63 3.88
C LEU A 140 16.34 -15.35 5.14
N TYR A 141 15.54 -16.40 4.96
CA TYR A 141 15.04 -17.24 6.02
C TYR A 141 15.66 -18.62 5.94
N VAL A 142 16.26 -19.07 7.03
CA VAL A 142 16.83 -20.40 7.18
C VAL A 142 15.81 -21.28 7.90
N ASN A 143 15.40 -22.35 7.24
CA ASN A 143 14.59 -23.40 7.82
C ASN A 143 15.51 -24.55 8.27
N GLY A 144 16.04 -24.44 9.49
CA GLY A 144 16.90 -25.45 10.07
C GLY A 144 16.14 -26.53 10.84
N LEU A 145 16.80 -27.68 11.06
CA LEU A 145 16.27 -28.79 11.87
C LEU A 145 15.99 -28.34 13.31
N GLU A 146 16.91 -27.56 13.89
CA GLU A 146 16.83 -27.13 15.28
C GLU A 146 16.15 -25.76 15.41
N GLN A 147 16.42 -24.86 14.46
CA GLN A 147 15.97 -23.49 14.55
C GLN A 147 15.55 -22.97 13.17
N LYS A 148 14.41 -22.28 13.15
CA LYS A 148 13.96 -21.54 11.97
C LYS A 148 14.07 -20.05 12.22
N ARG A 149 14.84 -19.32 11.41
CA ARG A 149 15.20 -17.92 11.67
C ARG A 149 15.32 -17.09 10.40
N TYR A 150 14.98 -15.82 10.50
CA TYR A 150 15.45 -14.82 9.53
C TYR A 150 16.89 -14.45 9.90
N LEU A 151 17.72 -14.19 8.90
CA LEU A 151 19.06 -13.65 9.14
C LEU A 151 19.02 -12.14 9.35
N SER A 152 20.08 -11.60 9.97
CA SER A 152 20.29 -10.16 10.08
C SER A 152 20.37 -9.50 8.71
N VAL A 153 20.12 -8.19 8.66
CA VAL A 153 20.26 -7.41 7.41
C VAL A 153 21.69 -7.55 6.85
N ASN A 154 22.69 -7.45 7.73
CA ASN A 154 24.09 -7.50 7.33
C ASN A 154 24.47 -8.87 6.76
N GLU A 155 24.09 -9.96 7.43
CA GLU A 155 24.35 -11.31 6.92
C GLU A 155 23.62 -11.57 5.61
N THR A 156 22.35 -11.17 5.51
CA THR A 156 21.56 -11.30 4.28
C THR A 156 22.25 -10.59 3.11
N ASN A 157 22.65 -9.33 3.31
CA ASN A 157 23.34 -8.55 2.28
C ASN A 157 24.69 -9.17 1.89
N GLN A 158 25.46 -9.67 2.85
CA GLN A 158 26.74 -10.36 2.57
C GLN A 158 26.54 -11.59 1.69
N PHE A 159 25.55 -12.42 2.01
CA PHE A 159 25.22 -13.61 1.22
C PHE A 159 24.73 -13.24 -0.19
N PHE A 160 23.90 -12.20 -0.31
CA PHE A 160 23.42 -11.74 -1.61
C PHE A 160 24.52 -11.13 -2.48
N GLU A 161 25.43 -10.36 -1.89
CA GLU A 161 26.61 -9.80 -2.57
C GLU A 161 27.51 -10.93 -3.09
N ALA A 162 27.83 -11.91 -2.24
CA ALA A 162 28.69 -13.05 -2.60
C ALA A 162 28.17 -13.84 -3.81
N GLU A 163 26.85 -13.99 -3.93
CA GLU A 163 26.21 -14.76 -5.01
C GLU A 163 25.64 -13.91 -6.14
N ASN A 164 25.95 -12.61 -6.18
CA ASN A 164 25.47 -11.66 -7.18
C ASN A 164 23.93 -11.67 -7.31
N ILE A 165 23.23 -11.70 -6.18
CA ILE A 165 21.79 -11.54 -6.10
C ILE A 165 21.52 -10.04 -5.92
N PHE A 166 20.77 -9.43 -6.83
CA PHE A 166 20.39 -8.02 -6.69
C PHE A 166 19.47 -7.83 -5.47
N TYR A 167 19.79 -6.85 -4.61
CA TYR A 167 19.20 -6.79 -3.27
C TYR A 167 18.99 -5.37 -2.74
N ALA A 168 18.24 -5.30 -1.64
CA ALA A 168 17.96 -4.10 -0.90
C ALA A 168 19.18 -3.57 -0.14
N LYS A 169 19.93 -2.67 -0.77
CA LYS A 169 21.07 -2.01 -0.13
C LYS A 169 20.59 -1.08 0.99
N THR A 170 21.35 -1.04 2.08
CA THR A 170 21.13 -0.10 3.19
C THR A 170 21.41 1.32 2.72
N LEU A 171 20.37 2.15 2.66
CA LEU A 171 20.48 3.57 2.32
C LEU A 171 20.91 4.41 3.53
N PHE A 172 20.46 4.01 4.71
CA PHE A 172 20.76 4.68 5.97
C PHE A 172 20.67 3.68 7.13
N GLN A 173 21.48 3.86 8.16
CA GLN A 173 21.42 3.10 9.40
C GLN A 173 21.53 4.07 10.59
N GLY A 174 20.67 3.89 11.59
CA GLY A 174 20.67 4.72 12.79
C GLY A 174 19.60 4.31 13.77
N THR A 175 19.24 5.24 14.66
CA THR A 175 18.10 5.08 15.58
C THR A 175 16.77 5.06 14.82
N LEU A 176 15.71 4.57 15.48
CA LEU A 176 14.36 4.58 14.90
C LEU A 176 13.93 6.00 14.49
N ASP A 177 14.14 6.99 15.36
CA ASP A 177 13.74 8.38 15.11
C ASP A 177 14.48 9.01 13.93
N GLU A 178 15.76 8.68 13.74
CA GLU A 178 16.54 9.12 12.57
C GLU A 178 16.01 8.45 11.30
N CYS A 179 15.76 7.14 11.33
CA CYS A 179 15.22 6.40 10.19
C CYS A 179 13.82 6.89 9.80
N LEU A 180 12.97 7.25 10.75
CA LEU A 180 11.63 7.81 10.50
C LEU A 180 11.66 9.18 9.81
N LYS A 181 12.75 9.94 9.99
CA LYS A 181 12.97 11.25 9.33
C LYS A 181 13.57 11.11 7.93
N TYR A 182 14.05 9.93 7.55
CA TYR A 182 14.62 9.70 6.22
C TYR A 182 13.57 9.98 5.13
N PRO A 183 13.93 10.69 4.04
CA PRO A 183 12.98 11.04 2.99
C PRO A 183 12.37 9.79 2.34
N ASN A 184 11.06 9.77 2.20
CA ASN A 184 10.32 8.69 1.51
C ASN A 184 10.05 8.99 0.02
N ALA A 185 10.50 10.15 -0.47
CA ALA A 185 10.35 10.58 -1.85
C ALA A 185 11.71 11.08 -2.35
N PHE A 186 12.37 10.25 -3.14
CA PHE A 186 13.64 10.55 -3.78
C PHE A 186 13.71 9.80 -5.12
N GLN A 187 14.63 10.22 -5.99
CA GLN A 187 14.91 9.52 -7.25
C GLN A 187 15.32 8.07 -6.95
N SER A 188 14.63 7.09 -7.53
CA SER A 188 14.95 5.67 -7.32
C SER A 188 16.42 5.39 -7.67
N CYS A 189 17.14 4.70 -6.78
CA CYS A 189 18.55 4.36 -6.99
C CYS A 189 18.73 3.09 -7.83
N ILE A 190 17.66 2.32 -8.03
CA ILE A 190 17.72 0.97 -8.59
C ILE A 190 18.17 0.96 -10.03
N ALA A 191 17.66 1.87 -10.86
CA ALA A 191 18.06 1.95 -12.26
C ALA A 191 19.57 2.24 -12.40
N GLU A 192 20.09 3.15 -11.57
CA GLU A 192 21.52 3.46 -11.52
C GLU A 192 22.34 2.25 -11.08
N TRP A 193 21.90 1.52 -10.05
CA TRP A 193 22.57 0.30 -9.60
C TRP A 193 22.57 -0.82 -10.65
N LEU A 194 21.62 -0.81 -11.58
CA LEU A 194 21.55 -1.72 -12.72
C LEU A 194 22.30 -1.19 -13.95
N GLY A 195 22.96 -0.03 -13.86
CA GLY A 195 23.70 0.59 -14.96
C GLY A 195 22.82 1.16 -16.06
N LEU A 196 21.57 1.51 -15.76
CA LEU A 196 20.61 2.08 -16.71
C LEU A 196 20.62 3.63 -16.65
N PRO A 197 20.35 4.31 -17.78
CA PRO A 197 20.35 5.76 -17.86
C PRO A 197 19.19 6.34 -17.05
N ALA A 198 19.40 7.46 -16.36
CA ALA A 198 18.40 8.06 -15.50
C ALA A 198 17.11 8.45 -16.25
N ILE A 199 15.96 8.22 -15.60
CA ILE A 199 14.66 8.76 -16.02
C ILE A 199 14.31 9.90 -15.08
N GLU A 200 14.00 11.07 -15.66
CA GLU A 200 13.57 12.25 -14.92
C GLU A 200 12.29 11.96 -14.11
N ASP A 201 12.21 12.49 -12.88
CA ASP A 201 11.09 12.34 -11.96
C ASP A 201 10.66 10.89 -11.67
N ASN A 202 11.60 9.94 -11.75
CA ASN A 202 11.37 8.54 -11.42
C ASN A 202 11.49 8.29 -9.90
N ILE A 203 10.59 8.94 -9.16
CA ILE A 203 10.54 8.90 -7.71
C ILE A 203 10.15 7.50 -7.22
N CYS A 204 10.89 6.98 -6.23
CA CYS A 204 10.68 5.68 -5.62
C CYS A 204 9.26 5.52 -5.01
N GLU A 205 8.86 4.30 -4.61
CA GLU A 205 7.58 4.11 -3.89
C GLU A 205 7.66 4.68 -2.46
N GLY A 206 8.84 4.55 -1.86
CA GLY A 206 9.10 4.86 -0.47
C GLY A 206 10.25 4.02 0.08
N ILE A 207 10.21 3.83 1.39
CA ILE A 207 11.24 3.11 2.14
C ILE A 207 10.62 2.03 3.03
N VAL A 208 11.40 0.99 3.29
CA VAL A 208 11.20 0.05 4.38
C VAL A 208 12.16 0.42 5.51
N ILE A 209 11.66 0.43 6.74
CA ILE A 209 12.43 0.65 7.96
C ILE A 209 12.31 -0.60 8.82
N ARG A 210 13.43 -1.19 9.21
CA ARG A 210 13.46 -2.44 10.00
C ARG A 210 14.67 -2.49 10.92
N PRO A 211 14.59 -3.17 12.07
CA PRO A 211 15.77 -3.41 12.89
C PRO A 211 16.84 -4.18 12.11
N VAL A 212 18.11 -3.95 12.44
CA VAL A 212 19.26 -4.70 11.88
C VAL A 212 19.10 -6.20 12.17
N GLU A 213 18.72 -6.51 13.41
CA GLU A 213 18.44 -7.85 13.89
C GLU A 213 16.93 -8.18 13.83
N PRO A 214 16.50 -9.30 13.25
CA PRO A 214 15.07 -9.61 13.11
C PRO A 214 14.37 -9.65 14.47
N THR A 215 13.49 -8.68 14.70
CA THR A 215 12.79 -8.49 15.98
C THR A 215 11.31 -8.85 15.82
N PHE A 216 10.77 -9.54 16.82
CA PHE A 216 9.38 -9.99 16.86
C PHE A 216 8.73 -9.57 18.17
N PHE A 217 7.48 -9.13 18.07
CA PHE A 217 6.66 -8.88 19.24
C PHE A 217 6.18 -10.20 19.86
N ARG A 218 5.68 -10.15 21.10
CA ARG A 218 5.18 -11.34 21.81
C ARG A 218 4.05 -12.10 21.09
N ASN A 219 3.28 -11.41 20.25
CA ASN A 219 2.22 -12.02 19.44
C ASN A 219 2.73 -12.66 18.14
N GLY A 220 4.05 -12.74 17.94
CA GLY A 220 4.69 -13.31 16.75
C GLY A 220 4.74 -12.39 15.53
N SER A 221 4.16 -11.18 15.60
CA SER A 221 4.30 -10.20 14.51
C SER A 221 5.75 -9.70 14.42
N ARG A 222 6.25 -9.52 13.20
CA ARG A 222 7.60 -9.03 12.97
C ARG A 222 7.60 -7.50 12.96
N LEU A 223 8.64 -6.91 13.53
CA LEU A 223 8.84 -5.47 13.50
C LEU A 223 9.37 -5.02 12.14
N LEU A 224 8.46 -4.63 11.25
CA LEU A 224 8.74 -4.08 9.93
C LEU A 224 7.85 -2.86 9.69
N LEU A 225 8.44 -1.76 9.27
CA LEU A 225 7.76 -0.51 8.96
C LEU A 225 7.91 -0.17 7.47
N LYS A 226 6.87 0.42 6.88
CA LYS A 226 6.90 1.04 5.55
C LYS A 226 6.51 2.51 5.64
N ASN A 227 7.23 3.34 4.90
CA ASN A 227 6.90 4.74 4.72
C ASN A 227 6.85 5.04 3.22
N LYS A 228 5.66 5.26 2.68
CA LYS A 228 5.43 5.49 1.26
C LYS A 228 5.10 6.95 1.00
N ASN A 229 5.57 7.49 -0.11
CA ASN A 229 5.25 8.87 -0.46
C ASN A 229 3.80 9.05 -0.90
N SER A 230 3.40 10.31 -1.06
CA SER A 230 2.03 10.71 -1.37
C SER A 230 1.50 10.15 -2.70
N LYS A 231 2.37 9.88 -3.68
CA LYS A 231 1.98 9.27 -4.97
C LYS A 231 1.51 7.82 -4.80
N PHE A 232 2.04 7.11 -3.79
CA PHE A 232 1.76 5.71 -3.49
C PHE A 232 1.00 5.50 -2.18
N ALA A 233 0.43 6.56 -1.62
CA ALA A 233 -0.31 6.51 -0.37
C ALA A 233 -1.55 5.60 -0.51
N GLU A 234 -1.64 4.59 0.36
CA GLU A 234 -2.77 3.64 0.44
C GLU A 234 -4.03 4.30 1.02
N LYS A 235 -3.88 5.45 1.68
CA LYS A 235 -4.96 6.35 2.05
C LYS A 235 -4.96 7.51 1.07
N LYS A 236 -6.12 7.87 0.49
CA LYS A 236 -6.28 9.21 -0.10
C LYS A 236 -5.87 10.18 0.99
N ALA A 237 -4.90 11.06 0.70
CA ALA A 237 -4.69 12.21 1.54
C ALA A 237 -6.07 12.85 1.70
N VAL A 238 -6.61 12.87 2.92
CA VAL A 238 -7.60 13.89 3.26
C VAL A 238 -6.87 15.15 2.87
N LYS A 239 -7.32 15.84 1.81
CA LYS A 239 -6.74 17.12 1.42
C LYS A 239 -6.64 17.87 2.73
N LYS A 240 -5.42 18.05 3.26
CA LYS A 240 -5.20 18.99 4.35
C LYS A 240 -5.68 20.27 3.70
N ARG A 241 -6.93 20.67 4.01
CA ARG A 241 -7.29 22.07 4.01
C ARG A 241 -6.10 22.70 4.72
N GLN A 242 -5.46 23.67 4.06
CA GLN A 242 -4.38 24.42 4.66
C GLN A 242 -4.75 24.67 6.12
N PRO A 243 -3.84 24.52 7.08
CA PRO A 243 -4.09 24.99 8.42
C PRO A 243 -4.10 26.52 8.35
N ALA A 244 -5.13 27.10 7.73
CA ALA A 244 -5.72 28.30 8.25
C ALA A 244 -6.12 27.88 9.66
N LEU A 245 -5.36 28.39 10.63
CA LEU A 245 -5.73 28.65 12.01
C LEU A 245 -6.89 27.78 12.49
N PHE A 246 -6.64 26.91 13.48
CA PHE A 246 -7.72 26.36 14.30
C PHE A 246 -8.51 27.52 14.94
N VAL A 247 -9.45 28.03 14.16
CA VAL A 247 -10.61 28.81 14.56
C VAL A 247 -11.73 27.81 14.36
N GLU A 248 -12.46 27.50 15.43
CA GLU A 248 -13.71 26.76 15.28
C GLU A 248 -14.51 27.42 14.14
N PRO A 249 -15.02 26.66 13.15
CA PRO A 249 -15.69 27.28 12.02
C PRO A 249 -16.94 27.97 12.55
N THR A 250 -16.86 29.29 12.68
CA THR A 250 -18.04 30.11 12.89
C THR A 250 -18.74 30.13 11.54
N TYR A 251 -19.64 29.17 11.30
CA TYR A 251 -20.48 29.15 10.11
C TYR A 251 -21.21 30.49 10.00
N SER A 252 -21.35 30.99 8.78
CA SER A 252 -22.17 32.20 8.56
C SER A 252 -23.57 31.98 9.13
N GLU A 253 -24.15 33.03 9.67
CA GLU A 253 -25.52 32.96 10.20
C GLU A 253 -26.52 32.58 9.09
N ALA A 254 -26.22 33.00 7.84
CA ALA A 254 -26.93 32.59 6.64
C ALA A 254 -26.88 31.07 6.41
N LEU A 255 -25.70 30.42 6.51
CA LEU A 255 -25.60 28.97 6.40
C LEU A 255 -26.40 28.26 7.49
N LYS A 256 -26.33 28.73 8.74
CA LYS A 256 -27.09 28.10 9.84
C LYS A 256 -28.60 28.16 9.62
N GLN A 257 -29.10 29.31 9.16
CA GLN A 257 -30.51 29.49 8.83
C GLN A 257 -30.93 28.57 7.69
N LEU A 258 -30.14 28.49 6.62
CA LEU A 258 -30.44 27.61 5.49
C LEU A 258 -30.39 26.13 5.86
N LEU A 259 -29.50 25.71 6.77
CA LEU A 259 -29.44 24.32 7.24
C LEU A 259 -30.72 23.91 7.97
N VAL A 260 -31.23 24.76 8.86
CA VAL A 260 -32.50 24.51 9.56
C VAL A 260 -33.64 24.36 8.56
N VAL A 261 -33.73 25.28 7.61
CA VAL A 261 -34.82 25.28 6.62
C VAL A 261 -34.71 24.11 5.65
N THR A 262 -33.50 23.65 5.28
CA THR A 262 -33.34 22.47 4.42
C THR A 262 -33.94 21.19 5.00
N GLU A 263 -34.03 21.06 6.33
CA GLU A 263 -34.64 19.90 6.97
C GLU A 263 -36.14 19.78 6.64
N GLU A 264 -36.82 20.90 6.43
CA GLU A 264 -38.26 20.94 6.09
C GLU A 264 -38.57 20.33 4.71
N TYR A 265 -37.58 20.27 3.81
CA TYR A 265 -37.74 19.69 2.47
C TYR A 265 -37.48 18.18 2.43
N VAL A 266 -36.94 17.60 3.50
CA VAL A 266 -36.65 16.16 3.61
C VAL A 266 -37.85 15.45 4.24
N THR A 267 -38.87 15.20 3.42
CA THR A 267 -40.14 14.57 3.86
C THR A 267 -40.41 13.23 3.19
N GLU A 268 -41.17 12.37 3.89
CA GLU A 268 -41.62 11.07 3.35
C GLU A 268 -42.52 11.25 2.12
N ASN A 269 -43.34 12.30 2.08
CA ASN A 269 -44.14 12.61 0.90
C ASN A 269 -43.29 12.87 -0.34
N ARG A 270 -42.18 13.60 -0.20
CA ARG A 270 -41.26 13.83 -1.31
C ARG A 270 -40.55 12.54 -1.71
N LEU A 271 -40.19 11.69 -0.76
CA LEU A 271 -39.63 10.37 -1.04
C LEU A 271 -40.61 9.52 -1.86
N ASN A 272 -41.89 9.49 -1.47
CA ASN A 272 -42.95 8.79 -2.18
C ASN A 272 -43.17 9.34 -3.61
N ASN A 273 -43.10 10.66 -3.79
CA ASN A 273 -43.17 11.30 -5.11
C ASN A 273 -41.97 10.95 -6.01
N VAL A 274 -40.78 10.80 -5.44
CA VAL A 274 -39.60 10.35 -6.19
C VAL A 274 -39.75 8.88 -6.58
N ILE A 275 -40.25 8.04 -5.67
CA ILE A 275 -40.50 6.62 -5.94
C ILE A 275 -41.57 6.43 -7.03
N SER A 276 -42.66 7.20 -7.00
CA SER A 276 -43.73 7.10 -8.01
C SER A 276 -43.24 7.43 -9.43
N LYS A 277 -42.22 8.29 -9.56
CA LYS A 277 -41.55 8.59 -10.84
C LYS A 277 -40.58 7.49 -11.28
N ILE A 278 -40.03 6.70 -10.36
CA ILE A 278 -39.06 5.62 -10.64
C ILE A 278 -39.77 4.29 -10.92
N GLY A 279 -40.89 4.03 -10.25
CA GLY A 279 -41.60 2.75 -10.28
C GLY A 279 -41.10 1.79 -9.19
N GLN A 280 -40.87 0.52 -9.54
CA GLN A 280 -40.44 -0.49 -8.58
C GLN A 280 -38.95 -0.35 -8.26
N ILE A 281 -38.61 -0.25 -6.97
CA ILE A 281 -37.22 -0.14 -6.47
C ILE A 281 -36.89 -1.35 -5.60
N SER A 282 -35.72 -1.94 -5.81
CA SER A 282 -35.19 -3.02 -4.98
C SER A 282 -34.18 -2.50 -3.95
N ILE A 283 -34.59 -2.38 -2.69
CA ILE A 283 -33.70 -2.07 -1.55
C ILE A 283 -33.18 -3.39 -0.97
N PRO A 284 -31.86 -3.56 -0.69
CA PRO A 284 -30.80 -2.52 -0.63
C PRO A 284 -30.04 -2.26 -1.93
N ARG A 285 -30.28 -3.03 -3.00
CA ARG A 285 -29.46 -2.99 -4.24
C ARG A 285 -29.46 -1.64 -4.94
N GLU A 286 -30.59 -0.93 -4.94
CA GLU A 286 -30.78 0.36 -5.61
C GLU A 286 -30.79 1.56 -4.65
N MET A 287 -30.36 1.37 -3.39
CA MET A 287 -30.39 2.41 -2.36
C MET A 287 -29.61 3.66 -2.76
N GLY A 288 -28.43 3.52 -3.38
CA GLY A 288 -27.63 4.66 -3.85
C GLY A 288 -28.32 5.48 -4.94
N LYS A 289 -29.10 4.82 -5.82
CA LYS A 289 -29.88 5.48 -6.86
C LYS A 289 -31.05 6.26 -6.26
N LEU A 290 -31.75 5.67 -5.29
CA LEU A 290 -32.84 6.33 -4.56
C LEU A 290 -32.33 7.56 -3.78
N ILE A 291 -31.20 7.44 -3.06
CA ILE A 291 -30.57 8.56 -2.35
C ILE A 291 -30.24 9.69 -3.33
N GLY A 292 -29.61 9.38 -4.46
CA GLY A 292 -29.22 10.39 -5.45
C GLY A 292 -30.42 11.14 -6.04
N LEU A 293 -31.48 10.41 -6.41
CA LEU A 293 -32.68 11.02 -6.98
C LEU A 293 -33.47 11.83 -5.94
N TYR A 294 -33.56 11.33 -4.71
CA TYR A 294 -34.25 12.00 -3.63
C TYR A 294 -33.51 13.26 -3.17
N SER A 295 -32.20 13.19 -2.92
CA SER A 295 -31.39 14.36 -2.58
C SER A 295 -31.40 15.43 -3.66
N LYS A 296 -31.47 15.03 -4.94
CA LYS A 296 -31.59 15.97 -6.05
C LYS A 296 -32.96 16.65 -6.07
N ASP A 297 -34.05 15.88 -5.95
CA ASP A 297 -35.41 16.45 -5.90
C ASP A 297 -35.58 17.41 -4.71
N THR A 298 -35.03 17.06 -3.54
CA THR A 298 -34.99 17.94 -2.36
C THR A 298 -34.20 19.22 -2.60
N LEU A 299 -32.99 19.12 -3.18
CA LEU A 299 -32.17 20.29 -3.47
C LEU A 299 -32.83 21.19 -4.53
N ASP A 300 -33.34 20.61 -5.62
CA ASP A 300 -33.98 21.35 -6.70
C ASP A 300 -35.22 22.11 -6.20
N ASP A 301 -35.98 21.55 -5.25
CA ASP A 301 -37.14 22.22 -4.66
C ASP A 301 -36.76 23.30 -3.66
N PHE A 302 -35.77 23.03 -2.80
CA PHE A 302 -35.20 24.03 -1.89
C PHE A 302 -34.65 25.24 -2.64
N LEU A 303 -33.95 25.03 -3.76
CA LEU A 303 -33.38 26.10 -4.58
C LEU A 303 -34.42 26.96 -5.29
N LYS A 304 -35.69 26.55 -5.39
CA LYS A 304 -36.75 27.41 -5.94
C LYS A 304 -37.06 28.59 -5.03
N GLU A 305 -37.00 28.39 -3.73
CA GLU A 305 -37.34 29.40 -2.72
C GLU A 305 -36.08 30.07 -2.16
N TYR A 306 -35.00 29.31 -1.97
CA TYR A 306 -33.76 29.78 -1.34
C TYR A 306 -32.56 29.84 -2.28
N GLY A 307 -32.78 29.77 -3.60
CA GLY A 307 -31.70 29.74 -4.60
C GLY A 307 -30.79 30.96 -4.58
N SER A 308 -31.36 32.15 -4.32
CA SER A 308 -30.59 33.40 -4.19
C SER A 308 -29.69 33.39 -2.96
N ASP A 309 -30.24 33.00 -1.80
CA ASP A 309 -29.49 32.91 -0.54
C ASP A 309 -28.41 31.82 -0.59
N TYR A 310 -28.73 30.69 -1.22
CA TYR A 310 -27.78 29.62 -1.50
C TYR A 310 -26.63 30.08 -2.42
N ALA A 311 -26.93 30.88 -3.45
CA ALA A 311 -25.92 31.39 -4.36
C ALA A 311 -24.99 32.42 -3.70
N LEU A 312 -25.47 33.13 -2.67
CA LEU A 312 -24.70 34.08 -1.87
C LEU A 312 -23.74 33.39 -0.88
N LEU A 313 -23.97 32.11 -0.55
CA LEU A 313 -23.03 31.33 0.25
C LEU A 313 -21.71 31.09 -0.48
N GLU A 314 -20.62 30.94 0.28
CA GLU A 314 -19.37 30.48 -0.30
C GLU A 314 -19.52 29.07 -0.91
N LYS A 315 -18.73 28.75 -1.94
CA LYS A 315 -18.69 27.39 -2.53
C LYS A 315 -18.38 26.30 -1.52
N SER A 316 -17.69 26.64 -0.43
CA SER A 316 -17.39 25.76 0.70
C SER A 316 -18.67 25.45 1.51
N GLU A 317 -19.52 26.44 1.74
CA GLU A 317 -20.80 26.39 2.47
C GLU A 317 -21.93 25.78 1.64
N GLN A 318 -22.01 26.08 0.33
CA GLN A 318 -22.93 25.42 -0.60
C GLN A 318 -22.76 23.89 -0.58
N LYS A 319 -21.50 23.43 -0.50
CA LYS A 319 -21.19 22.00 -0.34
C LYS A 319 -21.66 21.44 0.99
N ILE A 320 -21.65 22.24 2.06
CA ILE A 320 -22.15 21.83 3.38
C ILE A 320 -23.66 21.62 3.32
N VAL A 321 -24.40 22.54 2.70
CA VAL A 321 -25.85 22.41 2.47
C VAL A 321 -26.17 21.12 1.69
N ASN A 322 -25.47 20.87 0.58
CA ASN A 322 -25.69 19.66 -0.23
C ASN A 322 -25.36 18.38 0.54
N THR A 323 -24.30 18.42 1.37
CA THR A 323 -23.90 17.28 2.21
C THR A 323 -24.92 17.04 3.32
N HIS A 324 -25.49 18.12 3.89
CA HIS A 324 -26.52 18.06 4.92
C HIS A 324 -27.81 17.42 4.37
N ILE A 325 -28.30 17.87 3.21
CA ILE A 325 -29.45 17.28 2.52
C ILE A 325 -29.24 15.78 2.27
N ASN A 326 -28.05 15.39 1.76
CA ASN A 326 -27.75 13.98 1.52
C ASN A 326 -27.75 13.16 2.83
N LYS A 327 -27.17 13.68 3.90
CA LYS A 327 -27.17 13.02 5.22
C LYS A 327 -28.59 12.81 5.74
N GLN A 328 -29.45 13.82 5.64
CA GLN A 328 -30.85 13.73 6.08
C GLN A 328 -31.65 12.75 5.20
N ALA A 329 -31.45 12.80 3.87
CA ALA A 329 -32.05 11.86 2.92
C ALA A 329 -31.69 10.40 3.22
N VAL A 330 -30.42 10.13 3.53
CA VAL A 330 -29.96 8.79 3.95
C VAL A 330 -30.65 8.37 5.27
N GLY A 331 -30.76 9.28 6.23
CA GLY A 331 -31.45 9.02 7.50
C GLY A 331 -32.90 8.62 7.30
N LEU A 332 -33.65 9.41 6.52
CA LEU A 332 -35.06 9.15 6.25
C LEU A 332 -35.29 7.83 5.50
N ILE A 333 -34.48 7.54 4.47
CA ILE A 333 -34.61 6.30 3.70
C ILE A 333 -34.31 5.08 4.58
N LYS A 334 -33.30 5.16 5.45
CA LYS A 334 -33.01 4.09 6.42
C LYS A 334 -34.15 3.86 7.39
N LYS A 335 -34.77 4.94 7.88
CA LYS A 335 -35.94 4.85 8.75
C LYS A 335 -37.11 4.16 8.07
N VAL A 336 -37.42 4.55 6.82
CA VAL A 336 -38.57 4.01 6.06
C VAL A 336 -38.37 2.55 5.64
N TYR A 337 -37.16 2.16 5.21
CA TYR A 337 -36.93 0.83 4.61
C TYR A 337 -36.16 -0.16 5.49
N MET A 338 -35.45 0.31 6.51
CA MET A 338 -34.60 -0.53 7.36
C MET A 338 -35.01 -0.47 8.84
N GLY A 339 -36.01 0.34 9.20
CA GLY A 339 -36.50 0.47 10.58
C GLY A 339 -35.47 1.04 11.56
N LEU A 340 -34.49 1.81 11.05
CA LEU A 340 -33.36 2.37 11.78
C LEU A 340 -33.42 3.89 11.93
#